data_AF-A0A359E041-F1
#
_entry.id   AF-A0A359E041-F1
#
_cell.length_a   1.000
_cell.length_b   1.000
_cell.length_c   1.000
_cell.angle_alpha   90.00
_cell.angle_beta   90.00
_cell.angle_gamma   90.00
#
_symmetry.space_group_name_H-M   'P 1'
#
loop_
_entity.id
_entity.type
_entity.pdbx_description
1 polymer ?
#
loop_
_entity_poly.entity_id
_entity_poly.type
_entity_poly.pdbx_seq_one_letter_code
_entity_poly.pdbx_strand_id
1 'polypeptide(L)' 'FYNAARRLDKEVVLLSYPGEGHHLGREANQIDFQIRMKEWFDHYVKEVPPADWITEGIPYLDKQYNKAQD' A
#
# COMPACT_ATOMS: atom_id res chain seq x y z
N PHE A 1 1.78 -13.99 -8.37
CA PHE A 1 2.00 -13.98 -6.91
C PHE A 1 0.79 -13.46 -6.15
N TYR A 2 0.44 -12.18 -6.21
CA TYR A 2 -0.73 -11.61 -5.49
C TYR A 2 -2.03 -12.40 -5.67
N ASN A 3 -2.47 -12.64 -6.91
CA ASN A 3 -3.71 -13.37 -7.18
C ASN A 3 -3.73 -14.79 -6.62
N ALA A 4 -2.58 -15.48 -6.60
CA ALA A 4 -2.47 -16.82 -6.04
C ALA A 4 -2.59 -16.78 -4.52
N ALA A 5 -1.87 -15.87 -3.85
CA ALA A 5 -1.95 -15.66 -2.41
C ALA A 5 -3.39 -15.30 -1.98
N ARG A 6 -4.04 -14.38 -2.69
CA ARG A 6 -5.45 -14.02 -2.46
C ARG A 6 -6.40 -15.22 -2.62
N ARG A 7 -6.24 -16.02 -3.68
CA ARG A 7 -7.07 -17.23 -3.91
C ARG A 7 -6.87 -18.30 -2.83
N LEU A 8 -5.72 -18.31 -2.17
CA LEU A 8 -5.38 -19.21 -1.07
C LEU A 8 -5.69 -18.61 0.30
N ASP A 9 -6.48 -17.52 0.34
CA ASP A 9 -6.89 -16.83 1.56
C ASP A 9 -5.70 -16.42 2.45
N LYS A 10 -4.59 -16.04 1.81
CA LYS A 10 -3.43 -15.48 2.51
C LYS A 10 -3.61 -13.99 2.67
N GLU A 11 -3.24 -13.50 3.85
CA GLU A 11 -3.08 -12.08 4.10
C GLU A 11 -1.99 -11.51 3.18
N VAL A 12 -2.42 -10.66 2.24
CA VAL A 12 -1.54 -10.13 1.21
C VAL A 12 -2.07 -8.80 0.72
N VAL A 13 -1.19 -7.79 0.72
CA VAL A 13 -1.48 -6.46 0.17
C VAL A 13 -0.61 -6.20 -1.05
N LEU A 14 -1.19 -5.51 -2.04
CA LEU A 14 -0.47 -4.99 -3.20
C LEU A 14 -0.55 -3.46 -3.19
N LEU A 15 0.59 -2.82 -2.93
CA LEU A 15 0.74 -1.38 -3.16
C LEU A 15 0.99 -1.15 -4.66
N SER A 16 0.18 -0.27 -5.26
CA SER A 16 0.23 0.01 -6.69
C SER A 16 0.13 1.51 -6.89
N TYR A 17 1.16 2.09 -7.49
CA TYR A 17 1.32 3.52 -7.76
C TYR A 17 1.22 3.74 -9.28
N PRO A 18 0.06 4.16 -9.80
CA PRO A 18 -0.12 4.36 -11.23
C PRO A 18 0.81 5.44 -11.80
N GLY A 19 1.40 5.16 -12.97
CA GLY A 19 2.30 6.09 -13.65
C GLY A 19 3.75 6.10 -13.14
N GLU A 20 4.08 5.24 -12.17
CA GLU A 20 5.47 5.01 -11.72
C GLU A 20 6.14 3.86 -12.48
N GLY A 21 7.47 3.87 -12.53
CA GLY A 21 8.29 2.86 -13.19
C GLY A 21 8.68 1.69 -12.27
N HIS A 22 9.83 1.06 -12.56
CA HIS A 22 10.39 0.03 -11.68
C HIS A 22 10.75 0.58 -10.29
N HIS A 23 11.22 1.83 -10.25
CA HIS A 23 11.41 2.61 -9.02
C HIS A 23 10.38 3.75 -8.98
N LEU A 24 9.98 4.14 -7.76
CA LEU A 24 9.16 5.33 -7.54
C LEU A 24 9.99 6.58 -7.84
N GLY A 25 9.57 7.37 -8.82
CA GLY A 25 10.22 8.61 -9.24
C GLY A 25 9.63 9.86 -8.57
N ARG A 26 8.33 9.89 -8.26
CA ARG A 26 7.71 11.04 -7.58
C ARG A 26 7.96 10.96 -6.08
N GLU A 27 8.44 12.06 -5.51
CA GLU A 27 8.76 12.16 -4.07
C GLU A 27 7.55 11.83 -3.19
N ALA A 28 6.37 12.36 -3.51
CA ALA A 28 5.15 12.08 -2.75
C ALA A 28 4.80 10.58 -2.72
N ASN A 29 5.02 9.84 -3.82
CA ASN A 29 4.84 8.39 -3.85
C ASN A 29 5.91 7.66 -3.01
N GLN A 30 7.15 8.13 -3.02
CA GLN A 30 8.21 7.59 -2.18
C GLN A 30 7.86 7.75 -0.69
N ILE A 31 7.38 8.93 -0.29
CA ILE A 31 6.97 9.21 1.09
C ILE A 31 5.78 8.33 1.50
N ASP A 32 4.70 8.26 0.71
CA ASP A 32 3.54 7.39 0.99
C ASP A 32 3.96 5.92 1.10
N PHE A 33 4.86 5.44 0.22
CA PHE A 33 5.41 4.09 0.31
C PHE A 33 6.17 3.83 1.61
N GLN A 34 7.04 4.76 2.02
CA GLN A 34 7.79 4.62 3.28
C GLN A 34 6.87 4.64 4.51
N ILE A 35 5.84 5.50 4.51
CA ILE A 35 4.84 5.56 5.57
C ILE A 35 4.08 4.23 5.66
N ARG A 36 3.55 3.73 4.53
CA ARG A 36 2.82 2.45 4.51
C ARG A 36 3.67 1.28 4.95
N MET A 37 4.93 1.25 4.53
CA MET A 37 5.87 0.22 4.96
C MET A 37 6.09 0.27 6.48
N LYS A 38 6.28 1.46 7.05
CA LYS A 38 6.40 1.64 8.50
C LYS A 38 5.14 1.21 9.23
N GLU A 39 3.97 1.64 8.80
CA GLU A 39 2.67 1.28 9.41
C GLU A 39 2.42 -0.22 9.38
N TRP A 40 2.77 -0.88 8.28
CA TRP A 40 2.73 -2.34 8.17
C TRP A 40 3.59 -3.00 9.25
N PHE A 41 4.86 -2.62 9.36
CA PHE A 41 5.74 -3.20 10.38
C PHE A 41 5.32 -2.84 11.80
N ASP A 42 4.87 -1.62 12.04
CA ASP A 42 4.38 -1.22 13.37
C ASP A 42 3.18 -2.10 13.78
N HIS A 43 2.28 -2.43 12.86
CA HIS A 43 1.17 -3.33 13.16
C HIS A 43 1.65 -4.76 13.48
N TYR A 44 2.38 -5.40 12.57
CA TYR A 44 2.70 -6.83 12.71
C TYR A 44 3.89 -7.15 13.62
N VAL A 45 4.80 -6.19 13.83
CA VAL A 45 6.03 -6.41 14.61
C VAL A 45 5.95 -5.75 15.99
N LYS A 46 5.19 -4.66 16.12
CA LYS A 46 5.07 -3.91 17.38
C LYS A 46 3.66 -3.93 17.99
N GLU A 47 2.73 -4.67 17.39
CA GLU A 47 1.35 -4.81 17.88
C GLU A 47 0.59 -3.48 17.98
N VAL A 48 0.96 -2.48 17.16
CA VAL A 48 0.21 -1.22 17.04
C VAL A 48 -1.11 -1.50 16.30
N PRO A 49 -2.23 -0.82 16.63
CA PRO A 49 -3.46 -0.96 15.84
C PRO A 49 -3.20 -0.72 14.34
N PRO A 50 -3.83 -1.50 13.44
CA PRO A 50 -3.61 -1.35 12.01
C PRO A 50 -4.18 -0.01 11.52
N ALA A 51 -3.50 0.60 10.55
CA ALA A 51 -4.09 1.70 9.78
C ALA A 51 -5.23 1.16 8.90
N ASP A 52 -6.27 1.96 8.65
CA ASP A 52 -7.48 1.53 7.92
C ASP A 52 -7.18 0.90 6.56
N TRP A 53 -6.17 1.38 5.85
CA TRP A 53 -5.80 0.84 4.53
C TRP A 53 -5.23 -0.60 4.60
N ILE A 54 -4.75 -1.06 5.75
CA ILE A 54 -4.24 -2.43 5.94
C ILE A 54 -5.42 -3.41 5.98
N THR A 55 -6.50 -3.05 6.67
CA THR A 55 -7.67 -3.91 6.89
C THR A 55 -8.73 -3.77 5.79
N GLU A 56 -8.96 -2.55 5.32
CA GLU A 56 -10.04 -2.25 4.37
C GLU A 56 -9.54 -2.16 2.92
N GLY A 57 -8.24 -1.93 2.74
CA GLY A 57 -7.66 -1.61 1.43
C GLY A 57 -8.11 -0.25 0.91
N ILE A 58 -7.84 0.00 -0.38
CA ILE A 58 -8.35 1.18 -1.09
C ILE A 58 -9.05 0.67 -2.37
N PRO A 59 -10.38 0.87 -2.50
CA PRO A 59 -11.11 0.47 -3.70
C PRO A 59 -10.51 1.10 -4.94
N TYR A 60 -10.55 0.37 -6.07
CA TYR A 60 -9.93 0.84 -7.32
C TYR A 60 -10.47 2.20 -7.77
N LEU A 61 -11.78 2.43 -7.62
CA LEU A 61 -12.44 3.69 -7.98
C LEU A 61 -12.03 4.86 -7.08
N ASP A 62 -11.61 4.57 -5.85
CA ASP A 62 -11.20 5.55 -4.85
C ASP A 62 -9.69 5.79 -4.86
N LYS A 63 -8.94 5.05 -5.69
CA LYS A 63 -7.50 5.27 -5.85
C LYS A 63 -7.27 6.67 -6.41
N GLN A 64 -6.63 7.51 -5.60
CA GLN A 64 -6.25 8.85 -6.01
C GLN A 64 -5.02 8.78 -6.93
N TYR A 65 -5.24 8.72 -8.24
CA TYR A 65 -4.18 8.67 -9.26
C TYR A 65 -3.21 9.85 -9.21
N ASN A 66 -3.70 11.00 -8.70
CA ASN A 66 -2.95 12.25 -8.66
C ASN A 66 -2.46 12.61 -7.26
N LYS A 67 -2.54 11.71 -6.28
CA LYS A 67 -2.13 12.00 -4.89
C LYS A 67 -0.66 12.42 -4.75
N ALA A 68 0.15 12.17 -5.77
CA ALA A 68 1.55 12.55 -5.85
C ALA A 68 1.81 13.89 -6.56
N GLN A 69 0.77 14.58 -7.02
CA GLN A 69 0.84 15.90 -7.64
C GLN A 69 0.44 17.04 -6.70
N ASP A 70 -0.13 16.70 -5.55
CA ASP A 70 -0.42 17.62 -4.43
C ASP A 70 0.71 17.55 -3.39
#